data_AF-A0AA89C1T1-F1
#
_entry.id   AF-A0AA89C1T1-F1
#
_cell.length_a   1.000
_cell.length_b   1.000
_cell.length_c   1.000
_cell.angle_alpha   90.00
_cell.angle_beta   90.00
_cell.angle_gamma   90.00
#
_symmetry.space_group_name_H-M   'P 1'
#
loop_
_entity.id
_entity.type
_entity.pdbx_description
1 polymer ?
#
loop_
_entity_poly.entity_id
_entity_poly.type
_entity_poly.pdbx_seq_one_letter_code
_entity_poly.pdbx_strand_id
1 'polypeptide(L)'
;MEYLKEERGINLNSHLTESQTAVARAFQKMTEENLYWTMCLEMFGEDTTAVESVIPYRGVKLWFTLWFLRRVIQKETWGHGIGRHTPDEVWSIAVGDMTAISDFLGEKKFFMGDEPCEVDCAMFGMLTMIICNMPTSKHERFLKDNLQNLEAYFERMKARFWPDWDQLTLKGDNYVNDHGKLYNFDHGDSTT
;
A
#
# COMPACT_ATOMS: atom_id res chain seq x y z
N MET A 1 -1.55 7.18 11.45
CA MET A 1 -1.09 6.39 12.62
C MET A 1 -0.99 7.25 13.86
N GLU A 2 -0.16 8.30 13.88
CA GLU A 2 0.01 9.18 15.07
C GLU A 2 -1.31 9.71 15.64
N TYR A 3 -2.17 10.30 14.81
CA TYR A 3 -3.48 10.78 15.24
C TYR A 3 -4.34 9.71 15.95
N LEU A 4 -4.32 8.45 15.48
CA LEU A 4 -5.07 7.37 16.10
C LEU A 4 -4.49 6.93 17.44
N LYS A 5 -3.16 7.02 17.62
CA LYS A 5 -2.53 6.73 18.91
C LYS A 5 -2.96 7.74 19.96
N GLU A 6 -2.96 9.02 19.59
CA GLU A 6 -3.37 10.12 20.46
C GLU A 6 -4.85 9.99 20.83
N GLU A 7 -5.72 9.82 19.83
CA GLU A 7 -7.17 9.82 20.03
C GLU A 7 -7.68 8.55 20.73
N ARG A 8 -7.05 7.39 20.49
CA ARG A 8 -7.50 6.09 21.04
C ARG A 8 -6.66 5.58 22.21
N GLY A 9 -5.53 6.22 22.51
CA GLY A 9 -4.59 5.76 23.55
C GLY A 9 -3.94 4.41 23.25
N ILE A 10 -3.95 3.96 21.99
CA ILE A 10 -3.41 2.65 21.58
C ILE A 10 -2.03 2.87 20.95
N ASN A 11 -0.99 2.36 21.62
CA ASN A 11 0.37 2.33 21.08
C ASN A 11 0.77 0.90 20.72
N LEU A 12 0.72 0.59 19.41
CA LEU A 12 1.08 -0.73 18.88
C LEU A 12 2.58 -1.03 18.99
N ASN A 13 3.41 0.00 19.14
CA ASN A 13 4.86 -0.13 19.32
C ASN A 13 5.28 -0.24 20.81
N SER A 14 4.33 -0.29 21.76
CA SER A 14 4.63 -0.26 23.20
C SER A 14 5.53 -1.38 23.71
N HIS A 15 5.58 -2.51 23.01
CA HIS A 15 6.42 -3.67 23.34
C HIS A 15 7.81 -3.63 22.68
N LEU A 16 8.10 -2.63 21.85
CA LEU A 16 9.37 -2.49 21.13
C LEU A 16 10.40 -1.70 21.95
N THR A 17 11.66 -2.10 21.83
CA THR A 17 12.79 -1.25 22.24
C THR A 17 12.92 -0.03 21.33
N GLU A 18 13.66 1.00 21.77
CA GLU A 18 13.94 2.19 20.95
C GLU A 18 14.62 1.82 19.63
N SER A 19 15.56 0.87 19.66
CA SER A 19 16.25 0.40 18.46
C SER A 19 15.29 -0.32 17.50
N GLN A 20 14.43 -1.21 18.00
CA GLN A 20 13.41 -1.86 17.17
C GLN A 20 12.44 -0.85 16.57
N THR A 21 12.04 0.16 17.34
CA THR A 21 11.16 1.25 16.86
C THR A 21 11.81 2.03 15.73
N ALA A 22 13.11 2.33 15.84
CA ALA A 22 13.87 3.01 14.79
C ALA A 22 13.96 2.16 13.50
N VAL A 23 14.21 0.86 13.63
CA VAL A 23 14.24 -0.06 12.49
C VAL A 23 12.85 -0.19 11.85
N ALA A 24 11.80 -0.34 12.66
CA ALA A 24 10.41 -0.38 12.19
C ALA A 24 10.05 0.86 11.37
N ARG A 25 10.43 2.05 11.86
CA ARG A 25 10.24 3.31 11.14
C ARG A 25 10.98 3.33 9.81
N ALA A 26 12.20 2.80 9.74
CA ALA A 26 12.98 2.77 8.50
C ALA A 26 12.29 1.91 7.42
N PHE A 27 11.83 0.71 7.79
CA PHE A 27 11.09 -0.16 6.86
C PHE A 27 9.73 0.41 6.47
N GLN A 28 9.01 1.00 7.43
CA GLN A 28 7.77 1.70 7.15
C GLN A 28 8.00 2.80 6.09
N LYS A 29 9.06 3.60 6.25
CA LYS A 29 9.36 4.70 5.32
C LYS A 29 9.90 4.23 3.97
N MET A 30 10.69 3.16 3.93
CA MET A 30 11.06 2.50 2.66
C MET A 30 9.80 2.07 1.89
N THR A 31 8.81 1.55 2.58
CA THR A 31 7.56 1.09 1.95
C THR A 31 6.68 2.25 1.50
N GLU A 32 6.36 3.17 2.42
CA GLU A 32 5.42 4.28 2.17
C GLU A 32 6.00 5.35 1.23
N GLU A 33 7.31 5.62 1.30
CA GLU A 33 7.94 6.77 0.63
C GLU A 33 8.91 6.36 -0.49
N ASN A 34 9.18 5.07 -0.72
CA ASN A 34 10.00 4.64 -1.84
C ASN A 34 9.26 3.62 -2.71
N LEU A 35 8.97 2.44 -2.17
CA LEU A 35 8.29 1.36 -2.90
C LEU A 35 6.93 1.82 -3.48
N TYR A 36 6.13 2.54 -2.68
CA TYR A 36 4.84 3.11 -3.11
C TYR A 36 4.94 3.89 -4.42
N TRP A 37 5.97 4.72 -4.59
CA TRP A 37 6.08 5.54 -5.79
C TRP A 37 6.47 4.73 -7.02
N THR A 38 7.24 3.66 -6.86
CA THR A 38 7.51 2.72 -7.96
C THR A 38 6.23 2.03 -8.42
N MET A 39 5.32 1.71 -7.49
CA MET A 39 4.02 1.13 -7.79
C MET A 39 3.10 2.13 -8.50
N CYS A 40 3.09 3.40 -8.08
CA CYS A 40 2.35 4.45 -8.78
C CYS A 40 2.80 4.60 -10.24
N LEU A 41 4.11 4.52 -10.51
CA LEU A 41 4.63 4.61 -11.87
C LEU A 41 4.21 3.41 -12.74
N GLU A 42 4.19 2.20 -12.16
CA GLU A 42 3.69 1.00 -12.84
C GLU A 42 2.18 1.11 -13.13
N MET A 43 1.39 1.43 -12.10
CA MET A 43 -0.08 1.47 -12.15
C MET A 43 -0.63 2.53 -13.12
N PHE A 44 0.06 3.66 -13.26
CA PHE A 44 -0.30 4.74 -14.19
C PHE A 44 0.64 4.81 -15.41
N GLY A 45 1.35 3.70 -15.68
CA GLY A 45 2.32 3.56 -16.76
C GLY A 45 1.68 3.32 -18.12
N GLU A 46 2.15 2.28 -18.81
CA GLU A 46 1.62 1.89 -20.13
C GLU A 46 0.37 1.01 -20.01
N ASP A 47 0.36 0.09 -19.04
CA ASP A 47 -0.78 -0.78 -18.76
C ASP A 47 -1.65 -0.18 -17.66
N THR A 48 -2.81 0.35 -18.05
CA THR A 48 -3.79 0.95 -17.13
C THR A 48 -4.92 0.00 -16.76
N THR A 49 -4.85 -1.29 -17.13
CA THR A 49 -5.93 -2.26 -16.95
C THR A 49 -6.42 -2.34 -15.50
N ALA A 50 -5.48 -2.36 -14.55
CA ALA A 50 -5.80 -2.38 -13.12
C ALA A 50 -6.60 -1.13 -12.70
N VAL A 51 -6.17 0.05 -13.13
CA VAL A 51 -6.84 1.33 -12.83
C VAL A 51 -8.22 1.41 -13.49
N GLU A 52 -8.33 0.94 -14.73
CA GLU A 52 -9.59 0.92 -15.48
C GLU A 52 -10.65 0.03 -14.83
N SER A 53 -10.22 -1.03 -14.15
CA SER A 53 -11.11 -1.95 -13.43
C SER A 53 -11.77 -1.32 -12.21
N VAL A 54 -11.10 -0.36 -11.56
CA VAL A 54 -11.57 0.29 -10.32
C VAL A 54 -12.26 1.64 -10.56
N ILE A 55 -11.92 2.35 -11.64
CA ILE A 55 -12.54 3.64 -11.95
C ILE A 55 -13.96 3.42 -12.53
N PRO A 56 -15.01 4.08 -11.99
CA PRO A 56 -16.40 3.88 -12.42
C PRO A 56 -16.74 4.54 -13.77
N TYR A 57 -15.78 5.20 -14.42
CA TYR A 57 -15.96 5.91 -15.69
C TYR A 57 -15.73 5.01 -16.89
N ARG A 58 -16.36 5.35 -18.01
CA ARG A 58 -16.23 4.63 -19.30
C ARG A 58 -16.09 5.62 -20.45
N GLY A 59 -15.58 5.16 -21.59
CA GLY A 59 -15.43 5.95 -22.82
C GLY A 59 -14.58 7.21 -22.62
N VAL A 60 -15.02 8.34 -23.19
CA VAL A 60 -14.28 9.62 -23.17
C VAL A 60 -13.96 10.10 -21.75
N LYS A 61 -14.86 9.85 -20.79
CA LYS A 61 -14.64 10.25 -19.39
C LYS A 61 -13.49 9.47 -18.76
N LEU A 62 -13.43 8.16 -19.00
CA LEU A 62 -12.31 7.31 -18.55
C LEU A 62 -10.99 7.77 -19.18
N TRP A 63 -10.99 7.97 -20.50
CA TRP A 63 -9.82 8.46 -21.22
C TRP A 63 -9.29 9.79 -20.66
N PHE A 64 -10.17 10.77 -20.44
CA PHE A 64 -9.77 12.06 -19.87
C PHE A 64 -9.26 11.93 -18.43
N THR A 65 -9.90 11.09 -17.60
CA THR A 65 -9.46 10.83 -16.23
C THR A 65 -8.07 10.19 -16.20
N LEU A 66 -7.81 9.16 -17.01
CA LEU A 66 -6.49 8.51 -17.08
C LEU A 66 -5.42 9.48 -17.59
N TRP A 67 -5.74 10.27 -18.62
CA TRP A 67 -4.84 11.31 -19.15
C TRP A 67 -4.48 12.35 -18.09
N PHE A 68 -5.44 12.77 -17.26
CA PHE A 68 -5.22 13.72 -16.18
C PHE A 68 -4.41 13.10 -15.05
N LEU A 69 -4.79 11.90 -14.57
CA LEU A 69 -4.09 11.19 -13.50
C LEU A 69 -2.64 10.92 -13.87
N ARG A 70 -2.37 10.47 -15.10
CA ARG A 70 -1.00 10.26 -15.57
C ARG A 70 -0.14 11.52 -15.51
N ARG A 71 -0.70 12.68 -15.87
CA ARG A 71 0.00 13.98 -15.73
C ARG A 71 0.29 14.33 -14.27
N VAL A 72 -0.68 14.12 -13.39
CA VAL A 72 -0.50 14.38 -11.95
C VAL A 72 0.58 13.47 -11.41
N ILE A 73 0.51 12.16 -11.65
CA ILE A 73 1.50 11.19 -11.18
C ILE A 73 2.90 11.51 -11.72
N GLN A 74 3.05 11.88 -13.00
CA GLN A 74 4.34 12.30 -13.56
C GLN A 74 4.91 13.54 -12.86
N LYS A 75 4.06 14.51 -12.51
CA LYS A 75 4.49 15.71 -11.81
C LYS A 75 4.88 15.41 -10.36
N GLU A 76 4.07 14.64 -9.65
CA GLU A 76 4.33 14.27 -8.25
C GLU A 76 5.57 13.38 -8.13
N THR A 77 5.71 12.38 -9.00
CA THR A 77 6.90 11.50 -9.03
C THR A 77 8.17 12.26 -9.41
N TRP A 78 8.07 13.25 -10.30
CA TRP A 78 9.18 14.17 -10.57
C TRP A 78 9.48 15.05 -9.35
N GLY A 79 8.47 15.58 -8.64
CA GLY A 79 8.68 16.33 -7.40
C GLY A 79 9.40 15.49 -6.34
N HIS A 80 8.96 14.25 -6.17
CA HIS A 80 9.52 13.27 -5.23
C HIS A 80 10.98 12.91 -5.52
N GLY A 81 11.36 12.74 -6.79
CA GLY A 81 12.70 12.31 -7.19
C GLY A 81 12.70 11.03 -8.00
N ILE A 82 11.85 10.08 -7.62
CA ILE A 82 11.72 8.78 -8.28
C ILE A 82 11.42 8.89 -9.79
N GLY A 83 10.65 9.89 -10.20
CA GLY A 83 10.31 10.14 -11.61
C GLY A 83 11.47 10.72 -12.44
N ARG A 84 12.63 11.00 -11.83
CA ARG A 84 13.87 11.39 -12.55
C ARG A 84 14.66 10.19 -13.05
N HIS A 85 14.36 9.00 -12.55
CA HIS A 85 15.02 7.76 -12.95
C HIS A 85 14.41 7.20 -14.23
N THR A 86 15.21 6.41 -14.95
CA THR A 86 14.74 5.61 -16.09
C THR A 86 13.82 4.47 -15.60
N PRO A 87 12.96 3.92 -16.48
CA PRO A 87 12.09 2.79 -16.10
C PRO A 87 12.84 1.60 -15.52
N ASP A 88 14.03 1.28 -16.03
CA ASP A 88 14.85 0.16 -15.54
C ASP A 88 15.46 0.46 -14.16
N GLU A 89 15.88 1.70 -13.92
CA GLU A 89 16.35 2.13 -12.59
C GLU A 89 15.23 2.12 -11.55
N VAL A 90 14.03 2.62 -11.90
CA VAL A 90 12.85 2.54 -11.03
C VAL A 90 12.52 1.09 -10.68
N TRP A 91 12.59 0.20 -11.66
CA TRP A 91 12.38 -1.22 -11.43
C TRP A 91 13.46 -1.84 -10.55
N SER A 92 14.73 -1.48 -10.74
CA SER A 92 15.82 -1.91 -9.86
C SER A 92 15.62 -1.44 -8.41
N ILE A 93 15.10 -0.24 -8.20
CA ILE A 93 14.76 0.29 -6.87
C ILE A 93 13.63 -0.55 -6.25
N ALA A 94 12.56 -0.80 -7.00
CA ALA A 94 11.43 -1.61 -6.54
C ALA A 94 11.88 -3.03 -6.12
N VAL A 95 12.69 -3.68 -6.96
CA VAL A 95 13.25 -5.00 -6.67
C VAL A 95 14.13 -4.97 -5.42
N GLY A 96 14.97 -3.95 -5.27
CA GLY A 96 15.82 -3.76 -4.08
C GLY A 96 14.98 -3.64 -2.80
N ASP A 97 13.96 -2.77 -2.80
CA ASP A 97 13.09 -2.56 -1.64
C ASP A 97 12.30 -3.84 -1.29
N MET A 98 11.65 -4.48 -2.27
CA MET A 98 10.88 -5.71 -2.03
C MET A 98 11.77 -6.85 -1.50
N THR A 99 13.00 -6.97 -2.02
CA THR A 99 13.97 -7.96 -1.55
C THR A 99 14.42 -7.64 -0.13
N ALA A 100 14.74 -6.38 0.19
CA ALA A 100 15.14 -5.98 1.53
C ALA A 100 14.02 -6.21 2.56
N ILE A 101 12.76 -5.94 2.20
CA ILE A 101 11.58 -6.22 3.02
C ILE A 101 11.44 -7.73 3.26
N SER A 102 11.60 -8.55 2.21
CA SER A 102 11.58 -10.01 2.29
C SER A 102 12.68 -10.55 3.20
N ASP A 103 13.93 -10.16 2.96
CA ASP A 103 15.10 -10.60 3.73
C ASP A 103 14.97 -10.19 5.20
N PHE A 104 14.51 -8.96 5.44
CA PHE A 104 14.31 -8.47 6.79
C PHE A 104 13.17 -9.18 7.48
N LEU A 105 12.08 -9.57 6.82
CA LEU A 105 11.07 -10.43 7.43
C LEU A 105 11.65 -11.82 7.74
N GLY A 106 12.30 -12.44 6.75
CA GLY A 106 12.82 -13.81 6.85
C GLY A 106 11.72 -14.79 7.28
N GLU A 107 11.99 -15.54 8.34
CA GLU A 107 11.05 -16.50 8.94
C GLU A 107 10.20 -15.91 10.08
N LYS A 108 10.34 -14.61 10.38
CA LYS A 108 9.61 -14.00 11.50
C LYS A 108 8.11 -13.98 11.25
N LYS A 109 7.36 -14.05 12.35
CA LYS A 109 5.90 -13.96 12.31
C LYS A 109 5.45 -12.56 11.88
N PHE A 110 6.06 -11.53 12.49
CA PHE A 110 5.91 -10.09 12.21
C PHE A 110 7.28 -9.43 12.07
N PHE A 111 7.32 -8.21 11.54
CA PHE A 111 8.58 -7.51 11.24
C PHE A 111 9.48 -7.31 12.46
N MET A 112 8.90 -7.17 13.66
CA MET A 112 9.64 -6.96 14.91
C MET A 112 9.62 -8.16 15.88
N GLY A 113 9.12 -9.33 15.45
CA GLY A 113 9.12 -10.55 16.26
C GLY A 113 7.75 -11.24 16.28
N ASP A 114 7.25 -11.51 17.49
CA ASP A 114 6.07 -12.38 17.71
C ASP A 114 4.74 -11.63 17.78
N GLU A 115 4.78 -10.33 18.08
CA GLU A 115 3.61 -9.45 18.10
C GLU A 115 3.65 -8.43 16.96
N PRO A 116 2.49 -8.08 16.38
CA PRO A 116 2.38 -7.11 15.30
C PRO A 116 2.60 -5.70 15.84
N CYS A 117 3.19 -4.85 15.02
CA CYS A 117 3.35 -3.44 15.33
C CYS A 117 3.01 -2.58 14.11
N GLU A 118 3.32 -1.28 14.17
CA GLU A 118 2.86 -0.32 13.15
C GLU A 118 3.40 -0.59 11.75
N VAL A 119 4.64 -1.07 11.66
CA VAL A 119 5.23 -1.41 10.37
C VAL A 119 4.46 -2.58 9.72
N ASP A 120 3.95 -3.54 10.50
CA ASP A 120 3.16 -4.65 9.96
C ASP A 120 1.87 -4.15 9.30
N CYS A 121 1.24 -3.10 9.85
CA CYS A 121 0.08 -2.46 9.23
C CYS A 121 0.43 -1.82 7.87
N ALA A 122 1.54 -1.07 7.81
CA ALA A 122 2.00 -0.44 6.57
C ALA A 122 2.38 -1.48 5.52
N MET A 123 3.12 -2.53 5.92
CA MET A 123 3.52 -3.64 5.07
C MET A 123 2.31 -4.40 4.53
N PHE A 124 1.35 -4.74 5.41
CA PHE A 124 0.16 -5.45 4.98
C PHE A 124 -0.68 -4.64 3.99
N GLY A 125 -0.84 -3.33 4.23
CA GLY A 125 -1.51 -2.44 3.29
C GLY A 125 -0.81 -2.41 1.93
N MET A 126 0.52 -2.31 1.91
CA MET A 126 1.28 -2.31 0.66
C MET A 126 1.21 -3.65 -0.09
N LEU A 127 1.36 -4.76 0.62
CA LEU A 127 1.26 -6.10 0.05
C LEU A 127 -0.15 -6.37 -0.51
N THR A 128 -1.19 -5.88 0.17
CA THR A 128 -2.57 -5.92 -0.34
C THR A 128 -2.68 -5.20 -1.68
N MET A 129 -2.05 -4.04 -1.82
CA MET A 129 -2.04 -3.32 -3.11
C MET A 129 -1.35 -4.12 -4.21
N ILE A 130 -0.15 -4.65 -3.93
CA ILE A 130 0.62 -5.43 -4.91
C ILE A 130 -0.14 -6.71 -5.32
N ILE A 131 -0.63 -7.49 -4.34
CA ILE A 131 -1.21 -8.81 -4.56
C ILE A 131 -2.63 -8.73 -5.10
N CYS A 132 -3.46 -7.82 -4.59
CA CYS A 132 -4.89 -7.80 -4.91
C CYS A 132 -5.28 -6.74 -5.93
N ASN A 133 -4.55 -5.62 -6.01
CA ASN A 133 -4.95 -4.45 -6.81
C ASN A 133 -4.02 -4.14 -8.00
N MET A 134 -2.91 -4.87 -8.14
CA MET A 134 -2.00 -4.76 -9.27
C MET A 134 -1.80 -6.09 -10.00
N PRO A 135 -2.88 -6.81 -10.36
CA PRO A 135 -2.76 -8.10 -11.02
C PRO A 135 -1.99 -7.94 -12.33
N THR A 136 -1.12 -8.91 -12.62
CA THR A 136 -0.21 -8.97 -13.77
C THR A 136 0.87 -7.89 -13.84
N SER A 137 0.98 -7.00 -12.85
CA SER A 137 2.07 -6.02 -12.80
C SER A 137 3.44 -6.69 -12.65
N LYS A 138 4.51 -5.94 -12.92
CA LYS A 138 5.88 -6.41 -12.63
C LYS A 138 6.06 -6.70 -11.15
N HIS A 139 5.53 -5.84 -10.26
CA HIS A 139 5.60 -5.99 -8.81
C HIS A 139 4.95 -7.28 -8.32
N GLU A 140 3.71 -7.56 -8.76
CA GLU A 140 2.97 -8.76 -8.35
C GLU A 140 3.70 -10.03 -8.82
N ARG A 141 4.12 -10.06 -10.09
CA ARG A 141 4.86 -11.21 -10.66
C ARG A 141 6.17 -11.45 -9.91
N PHE A 142 6.96 -10.41 -9.71
CA PHE A 142 8.23 -10.55 -8.99
C PHE A 142 8.04 -11.08 -7.57
N LEU A 143 7.04 -10.56 -6.84
CA LEU A 143 6.71 -11.02 -5.49
C LEU A 143 6.33 -12.50 -5.47
N LYS A 144 5.41 -12.93 -6.35
CA LYS A 144 4.96 -14.33 -6.41
C LYS A 144 6.07 -15.29 -6.83
N ASP A 145 6.90 -14.88 -7.77
CA ASP A 145 7.96 -15.73 -8.33
C ASP A 145 9.16 -15.86 -7.38
N ASN A 146 9.45 -14.84 -6.55
CA ASN A 146 10.72 -14.77 -5.81
C ASN A 146 10.58 -14.60 -4.29
N LEU A 147 9.43 -14.14 -3.77
CA LEU A 147 9.28 -13.67 -2.38
C LEU A 147 8.12 -14.39 -1.66
N GLN A 148 8.15 -15.72 -1.67
CA GLN A 148 7.04 -16.55 -1.13
C GLN A 148 6.81 -16.35 0.37
N ASN A 149 7.83 -15.93 1.12
CA ASN A 149 7.71 -15.56 2.53
C ASN A 149 6.82 -14.32 2.73
N LEU A 150 6.84 -13.34 1.82
CA LEU A 150 5.95 -12.18 1.86
C LEU A 150 4.51 -12.56 1.53
N GLU A 151 4.30 -13.45 0.57
CA GLU A 151 2.97 -14.00 0.27
C GLU A 151 2.42 -14.77 1.47
N ALA A 152 3.23 -15.63 2.07
CA ALA A 152 2.86 -16.35 3.29
C ALA A 152 2.57 -15.39 4.47
N TYR A 153 3.32 -14.31 4.60
CA TYR A 153 3.06 -13.27 5.61
C TYR A 153 1.75 -12.53 5.36
N PHE A 154 1.46 -12.14 4.12
CA PHE A 154 0.19 -11.54 3.72
C PHE A 154 -0.98 -12.44 4.10
N GLU A 155 -0.92 -13.74 3.77
CA GLU A 155 -1.96 -14.69 4.12
C GLU A 155 -2.14 -14.85 5.64
N ARG A 156 -1.05 -14.88 6.41
CA ARG A 156 -1.12 -14.90 7.89
C ARG A 156 -1.79 -13.65 8.46
N MET A 157 -1.42 -12.47 7.96
CA MET A 157 -2.00 -11.20 8.38
C MET A 157 -3.50 -11.13 8.06
N LYS A 158 -3.87 -11.48 6.82
CA LYS A 158 -5.25 -11.54 6.35
C LYS A 158 -6.08 -12.46 7.23
N ALA A 159 -5.63 -13.70 7.43
CA ALA A 159 -6.35 -14.69 8.23
C ALA A 159 -6.49 -14.28 9.71
N ARG A 160 -5.49 -13.60 10.30
CA ARG A 160 -5.52 -13.18 11.71
C ARG A 160 -6.48 -12.02 11.95
N PHE A 161 -6.50 -11.01 11.07
CA PHE A 161 -7.18 -9.74 11.33
C PHE A 161 -8.44 -9.52 10.51
N TRP A 162 -8.61 -10.25 9.40
CA TRP A 162 -9.79 -10.19 8.53
C TRP A 162 -10.27 -11.61 8.20
N PRO A 163 -10.77 -12.38 9.19
CA PRO A 163 -11.37 -13.69 8.92
C PRO A 163 -12.60 -13.61 8.00
N ASP A 164 -13.20 -12.42 7.88
CA ASP A 164 -14.32 -12.05 7.02
C ASP A 164 -13.89 -11.31 5.74
N TRP A 165 -12.61 -11.41 5.35
CA TRP A 165 -12.04 -10.71 4.19
C TRP A 165 -12.89 -10.79 2.93
N ASP A 166 -13.32 -11.99 2.54
CA ASP A 166 -14.11 -12.21 1.33
C ASP A 166 -15.47 -11.51 1.40
N GLN A 167 -16.09 -11.44 2.58
CA GLN A 167 -17.37 -10.74 2.77
C GLN A 167 -17.21 -9.22 2.66
N LEU A 168 -16.08 -8.68 3.13
CA LEU A 168 -15.79 -7.25 3.11
C LEU A 168 -15.30 -6.75 1.74
N THR A 169 -14.57 -7.60 0.99
CA THR A 169 -13.94 -7.22 -0.27
C THR A 169 -14.74 -7.64 -1.51
N LEU A 170 -15.58 -8.68 -1.41
CA LEU A 170 -16.46 -9.13 -2.47
C LEU A 170 -17.92 -8.96 -2.00
N LYS A 171 -18.51 -7.78 -2.25
CA LYS A 171 -19.95 -7.47 -2.05
C LYS A 171 -20.60 -8.22 -0.88
N GLY A 172 -20.48 -7.70 0.34
CA GLY A 172 -21.27 -8.21 1.46
C GLY A 172 -22.78 -8.04 1.24
N ASP A 173 -23.60 -8.89 1.87
CA ASP A 173 -25.07 -8.78 1.82
C ASP A 173 -25.60 -7.41 2.32
N ASN A 174 -24.78 -6.70 3.10
CA ASN A 174 -25.01 -5.33 3.58
C ASN A 174 -24.09 -4.28 2.92
N TYR A 175 -23.38 -4.62 1.85
CA TYR A 175 -22.55 -3.67 1.10
C TYR A 175 -23.47 -2.67 0.40
N VAL A 176 -23.59 -1.49 1.00
CA VAL A 176 -24.19 -0.33 0.35
C VAL A 176 -23.07 0.39 -0.38
N ASN A 177 -23.06 0.28 -1.70
CA ASN A 177 -22.24 1.14 -2.56
C ASN A 177 -22.53 2.59 -2.17
N ASP A 178 -21.50 3.34 -1.78
CA ASP A 178 -21.62 4.75 -1.39
C ASP A 178 -21.98 5.65 -2.59
N HIS A 179 -22.19 5.09 -3.78
CA HIS A 179 -22.56 5.78 -5.01
C HIS A 179 -21.60 6.94 -5.35
N GLY A 180 -20.34 6.83 -4.93
CA GLY A 180 -19.35 7.90 -5.15
C GLY A 180 -19.61 9.13 -4.28
N LYS A 181 -20.23 8.97 -3.09
CA LYS A 181 -20.32 10.06 -2.11
C LYS A 181 -18.92 10.47 -1.67
N LEU A 182 -18.53 11.69 -2.01
CA LEU A 182 -17.37 12.33 -1.39
C LEU A 182 -17.78 12.74 0.03
N TYR A 183 -17.22 12.07 1.03
CA TYR A 183 -17.41 12.43 2.43
C TYR A 183 -16.61 13.69 2.72
N ASN A 184 -17.31 14.82 2.81
CA ASN A 184 -16.74 16.02 3.40
C ASN A 184 -16.83 15.86 4.91
N PHE A 185 -15.69 15.71 5.55
CA PHE A 185 -15.59 15.86 6.99
C PHE A 185 -15.60 17.37 7.25
N ASP A 186 -16.76 17.90 7.65
CA ASP A 186 -16.80 19.25 8.20
C ASP A 186 -15.82 19.28 9.37
N HIS A 187 -14.74 20.04 9.20
CA HIS A 187 -13.89 20.43 10.32
C HIS A 187 -14.75 21.35 11.17
N GLY A 188 -15.43 20.74 12.15
CA GLY A 188 -16.32 21.44 13.05
C GLY A 188 -15.67 22.73 13.53
N ASP A 189 -16.40 23.82 13.32
CA ASP A 189 -16.05 25.13 13.85
C ASP A 189 -15.68 24.98 15.32
N SER A 190 -14.45 25.40 15.61
CA SER A 190 -14.00 25.63 16.96
C SER A 190 -14.90 26.65 17.63
N THR A 191 -15.40 26.26 18.80
CA THR A 191 -15.75 27.08 19.98
C THR A 191 -17.02 27.93 19.97
N THR A 192 -17.83 27.61 21.00
CA THR A 192 -18.64 28.48 21.90
C THR A 192 -19.79 29.31 21.35
#